data_AF-A0A229XBH0-F1
#
_entry.id   AF-A0A229XBH0-F1
#
_cell.length_a   1.000
_cell.length_b   1.000
_cell.length_c   1.000
_cell.angle_alpha   90.00
_cell.angle_beta   90.00
_cell.angle_gamma   90.00
#
_symmetry.space_group_name_H-M   'P 1'
#
loop_
_entity.id
_entity.type
_entity.pdbx_description
1 polymer ?
#
loop_
_entity_poly.entity_id
_entity_poly.type
_entity_poly.pdbx_seq_one_letter_code
_entity_poly.pdbx_strand_id
1 'polypeptide(L)'
;MSLNHTSLDAAATERKARLAKLAALKRKQPEPETLTEARAGDHELEDAAPDVTRKYLSGRNFDAETRGPKLGFEQAPTEGANTLEAQAAEIAKATAEQAKKDAEEDQPIDLFKLQPKKPNWDLKRDLDEKLKILNVRTENAIARLVRQRMENAQRAAKAQGANRKDEQGEEVGIEGDMLVEGIHVREREEEEERREMDEDS
;
A
#
# COMPACT_ATOMS: atom_id res chain seq x y z
N MET A 1 16.34 -1.08 -75.25
CA MET A 1 16.98 -1.93 -74.22
C MET A 1 18.10 -1.19 -73.48
N SER A 2 17.91 0.08 -73.07
CA SER A 2 19.00 0.95 -72.56
C SER A 2 18.85 1.45 -71.13
N LEU A 3 17.77 1.09 -70.43
CA LEU A 3 17.47 1.66 -69.10
C LEU A 3 17.99 0.81 -67.93
N ASN A 4 18.34 -0.46 -68.16
CA ASN A 4 18.78 -1.36 -67.08
C ASN A 4 20.27 -1.22 -66.75
N HIS A 5 21.11 -0.88 -67.74
CA HIS A 5 22.56 -0.75 -67.52
C HIS A 5 22.92 0.48 -66.68
N THR A 6 22.17 1.58 -66.79
CA THR A 6 22.39 2.78 -65.97
C THR A 6 22.11 2.52 -64.48
N SER A 7 21.13 1.66 -64.15
CA SER A 7 20.83 1.27 -62.77
C SER A 7 21.92 0.39 -62.15
N LEU A 8 22.50 -0.53 -62.94
CA LEU A 8 23.56 -1.42 -62.49
C LEU A 8 24.89 -0.67 -62.33
N ASP A 9 25.21 0.23 -63.25
CA ASP A 9 26.39 1.10 -63.15
C ASP A 9 26.29 2.02 -61.93
N ALA A 10 25.11 2.60 -61.66
CA ALA A 10 24.87 3.38 -60.45
C ALA A 10 25.12 2.55 -59.18
N ALA A 11 24.54 1.34 -59.09
CA ALA A 11 24.74 0.45 -57.94
C ALA A 11 26.21 0.03 -57.76
N ALA A 12 26.96 -0.17 -58.85
CA ALA A 12 28.38 -0.50 -58.80
C ALA A 12 29.22 0.67 -58.24
N THR A 13 28.91 1.90 -58.65
CA THR A 13 29.59 3.10 -58.13
C THR A 13 29.32 3.32 -56.64
N GLU A 14 28.09 3.08 -56.18
CA GLU A 14 27.73 3.16 -54.76
C GLU A 14 28.46 2.11 -53.91
N ARG A 15 28.55 0.86 -54.38
CA ARG A 15 29.31 -0.19 -53.69
C ARG A 15 30.79 0.16 -53.60
N LYS A 16 31.39 0.67 -54.69
CA LYS A 16 32.79 1.11 -54.72
C LYS A 16 33.04 2.26 -53.74
N ALA A 17 32.15 3.25 -53.70
CA ALA A 17 32.21 4.36 -52.76
C ALA A 17 32.08 3.88 -51.30
N ARG A 18 31.20 2.91 -51.03
CA ARG A 18 31.02 2.32 -49.70
C ARG A 18 32.27 1.57 -49.25
N LEU A 19 32.88 0.78 -50.12
CA LEU A 19 34.12 0.05 -49.82
C LEU A 19 35.29 1.00 -49.58
N ALA A 20 35.41 2.08 -50.35
CA ALA A 20 36.44 3.10 -50.15
C ALA A 20 36.31 3.80 -48.79
N LYS A 21 35.08 4.13 -48.36
CA LYS A 21 34.81 4.69 -47.01
C LYS A 21 35.26 3.72 -45.91
N LEU A 22 34.96 2.42 -46.06
CA LEU A 22 35.37 1.39 -45.10
C LEU A 22 36.89 1.17 -45.08
N ALA A 23 37.56 1.24 -46.23
CA ALA A 23 39.02 1.13 -46.31
C ALA A 23 39.72 2.32 -45.64
N ALA A 24 39.21 3.55 -45.84
CA ALA A 24 39.75 4.74 -45.19
C ALA A 24 39.59 4.70 -43.65
N LEU A 25 38.51 4.10 -43.14
CA LEU A 25 38.30 3.86 -41.71
C LEU A 25 39.29 2.82 -41.16
N LYS A 26 39.56 1.75 -41.90
CA LYS A 26 40.54 0.72 -41.47
C LYS A 26 41.97 1.23 -41.43
N ARG A 27 42.40 2.05 -42.41
CA ARG A 27 43.77 2.60 -42.45
C ARG A 27 44.04 3.69 -41.39
N LYS A 28 43.01 4.15 -40.67
CA LYS A 28 43.12 5.20 -39.64
C LYS A 28 43.12 4.65 -38.21
N GLN A 29 43.03 3.33 -38.04
CA GLN A 29 43.37 2.69 -36.78
C GLN A 29 44.90 2.47 -36.75
N PRO A 30 45.62 3.07 -35.78
CA PRO A 30 47.03 2.74 -35.57
C PRO A 30 47.12 1.34 -34.96
N GLU A 31 47.91 0.44 -35.55
CA GLU A 31 48.26 -0.82 -34.90
C GLU A 31 49.25 -0.56 -33.76
N PRO A 32 48.98 -0.97 -32.52
CA PRO A 32 50.02 -1.18 -31.55
C PRO A 32 50.55 -2.62 -31.60
N GLU A 33 51.87 -2.64 -31.49
CA GLU A 33 52.82 -3.72 -31.59
C GLU A 33 52.55 -4.92 -30.66
N THR A 34 53.04 -6.06 -31.13
CA THR A 34 53.24 -7.32 -30.43
C THR A 34 54.08 -7.15 -29.16
N LEU A 35 53.63 -7.58 -27.98
CA LEU A 35 54.52 -8.08 -26.90
C LEU A 35 53.77 -8.96 -25.87
N THR A 36 54.35 -10.16 -25.70
CA THR A 36 54.61 -10.92 -24.45
C THR A 36 53.50 -11.68 -23.70
N GLU A 37 53.89 -12.93 -23.39
CA GLU A 37 53.20 -14.00 -22.69
C GLU A 37 53.03 -13.79 -21.18
N ALA A 38 52.10 -14.58 -20.64
CA ALA A 38 52.08 -15.21 -19.31
C ALA A 38 51.99 -14.31 -18.06
N ARG A 39 50.90 -14.46 -17.30
CA ARG A 39 50.75 -15.45 -16.21
C ARG A 39 49.52 -15.10 -15.37
N ALA A 40 48.71 -16.10 -15.06
CA ALA A 40 47.57 -16.01 -14.16
C ALA A 40 48.02 -15.71 -12.71
N GLY A 41 47.25 -14.86 -12.03
CA GLY A 41 47.34 -14.62 -10.60
C GLY A 41 46.04 -13.97 -10.12
N ASP A 42 45.24 -14.76 -9.40
CA ASP A 42 44.10 -14.28 -8.61
C ASP A 42 44.55 -13.20 -7.62
N HIS A 43 43.80 -12.11 -7.54
CA HIS A 43 43.81 -11.19 -6.42
C HIS A 43 42.38 -10.71 -6.16
N GLU A 44 41.75 -11.29 -5.14
CA GLU A 44 40.74 -10.57 -4.36
C GLU A 44 41.44 -9.36 -3.70
N LEU A 45 40.84 -8.16 -3.82
CA LEU A 45 40.79 -7.09 -2.81
C LEU A 45 40.16 -5.81 -3.42
N GLU A 46 39.22 -5.25 -2.63
CA GLU A 46 38.90 -3.83 -2.46
C GLU A 46 38.00 -3.08 -3.49
N ASP A 47 36.83 -2.68 -2.96
CA ASP A 47 35.98 -1.58 -3.43
C ASP A 47 36.79 -0.28 -3.61
N ALA A 48 36.44 0.47 -4.67
CA ALA A 48 36.87 1.86 -4.98
C ALA A 48 37.97 2.09 -6.03
N ALA A 49 38.17 1.17 -6.99
CA ALA A 49 38.83 1.49 -8.27
C ALA A 49 37.79 1.74 -9.38
N PRO A 50 38.05 2.64 -10.37
CA PRO A 50 37.11 2.89 -11.47
C PRO A 50 36.83 1.58 -12.21
N ASP A 51 35.56 1.28 -12.49
CA ASP A 51 35.08 0.00 -13.00
C ASP A 51 35.65 -0.33 -14.39
N VAL A 52 36.90 -0.80 -14.39
CA VAL A 52 37.71 -1.19 -15.56
C VAL A 52 36.98 -2.26 -16.36
N THR A 53 36.20 -3.10 -15.68
CA THR A 53 35.44 -4.18 -16.30
C THR A 53 34.35 -3.65 -17.23
N ARG A 54 33.57 -2.64 -16.79
CA ARG A 54 32.56 -1.97 -17.63
C ARG A 54 33.17 -1.18 -18.78
N LYS A 55 34.38 -0.62 -18.62
CA LYS A 55 35.02 0.20 -19.67
C LYS A 55 35.75 -0.63 -20.75
N TYR A 56 36.39 -1.74 -20.38
CA TYR A 56 37.26 -2.49 -21.29
C TYR A 56 36.73 -3.88 -21.67
N LEU A 57 35.82 -4.47 -20.89
CA LEU A 57 35.32 -5.84 -21.12
C LEU A 57 33.84 -5.90 -21.56
N SER A 58 33.12 -4.77 -21.54
CA SER A 58 31.71 -4.66 -21.92
C SER A 58 31.38 -4.91 -23.40
N GLY A 59 32.39 -4.93 -24.28
CA GLY A 59 32.21 -5.22 -25.71
C GLY A 59 32.29 -6.70 -26.08
N ARG A 60 32.57 -7.58 -25.10
CA ARG A 60 32.57 -9.05 -25.27
C ARG A 60 31.27 -9.61 -24.70
N ASN A 61 30.98 -10.90 -24.92
CA ASN A 61 29.89 -11.61 -24.24
C ASN A 61 30.20 -11.76 -22.74
N PHE A 62 30.46 -10.68 -22.02
CA PHE A 62 30.79 -10.63 -20.61
C PHE A 62 29.83 -9.68 -19.93
N ASP A 63 29.21 -10.14 -18.85
CA ASP A 63 28.37 -9.34 -18.00
C ASP A 63 29.15 -8.95 -16.73
N ALA A 64 29.25 -7.63 -16.49
CA ALA A 64 30.05 -7.08 -15.41
C ALA A 64 29.45 -7.34 -14.02
N GLU A 65 28.12 -7.51 -13.94
CA GLU A 65 27.43 -7.73 -12.67
C GLU A 65 27.58 -9.17 -12.20
N THR A 66 27.44 -10.12 -13.13
CA THR A 66 27.62 -11.56 -12.86
C THR A 66 29.07 -12.02 -13.02
N ARG A 67 29.97 -11.13 -13.47
CA ARG A 67 31.38 -11.41 -13.83
C ARG A 67 31.55 -12.68 -14.67
N GLY A 68 30.58 -12.96 -15.55
CA GLY A 68 30.50 -14.21 -16.31
C GLY A 68 30.12 -13.99 -17.77
N PRO A 69 30.11 -15.07 -18.59
CA PRO A 69 29.64 -14.96 -19.96
C PRO A 69 28.17 -14.57 -20.03
N LYS A 70 27.81 -13.53 -20.80
CA LYS A 70 26.42 -13.12 -21.00
C LYS A 70 25.68 -14.21 -21.79
N LEU A 71 24.96 -15.09 -21.09
CA LEU A 71 24.02 -16.02 -21.70
C LEU A 71 22.75 -15.24 -22.07
N GLY A 72 22.34 -15.25 -23.34
CA GLY A 72 21.14 -14.56 -23.82
C GLY A 72 19.81 -15.19 -23.38
N PHE A 73 19.79 -15.89 -22.24
CA PHE A 73 18.65 -16.67 -21.73
C PHE A 73 18.12 -16.17 -20.38
N GLU A 74 18.66 -15.07 -19.85
CA GLU A 74 18.21 -14.46 -18.58
C GLU A 74 16.76 -13.97 -18.65
N GLN A 75 16.26 -13.65 -19.85
CA GLN A 75 14.88 -13.25 -20.07
C GLN A 75 14.19 -14.30 -20.91
N ALA A 76 13.12 -14.91 -20.37
CA ALA A 76 12.30 -15.80 -21.15
C ALA A 76 11.67 -15.00 -22.30
N PRO A 77 11.57 -15.53 -23.52
CA PRO A 77 10.97 -14.82 -24.66
C PRO A 77 9.52 -14.35 -24.40
N THR A 78 8.87 -14.94 -23.40
CA THR A 78 7.49 -14.68 -22.97
C THR A 78 7.40 -13.75 -21.76
N GLU A 79 8.51 -13.41 -21.11
CA GLU A 79 8.51 -12.49 -19.96
C GLU A 79 8.13 -11.08 -20.43
N GLY A 80 7.00 -10.58 -19.92
CA GLY A 80 6.45 -9.27 -20.27
C GLY A 80 5.45 -9.27 -21.43
N ALA A 81 5.23 -10.40 -22.10
CA ALA A 81 4.16 -10.53 -23.09
C ALA A 81 2.86 -11.02 -22.43
N ASN A 82 1.75 -10.32 -22.68
CA ASN A 82 0.42 -10.79 -22.30
C ASN A 82 0.07 -12.00 -23.16
N THR A 83 0.36 -13.20 -22.65
CA THR A 83 0.03 -14.46 -23.32
C THR A 83 -1.44 -14.80 -23.16
N LEU A 84 -2.01 -15.48 -24.15
CA LEU A 84 -3.38 -16.00 -24.07
C LEU A 84 -3.54 -16.99 -22.91
N GLU A 85 -2.48 -17.74 -22.60
CA GLU A 85 -2.45 -18.67 -21.47
C GLU A 85 -2.60 -17.96 -20.12
N ALA A 86 -1.91 -16.83 -19.93
CA ALA A 86 -2.03 -16.03 -18.71
C ALA A 86 -3.46 -15.46 -18.55
N GLN A 87 -4.04 -14.94 -19.64
CA GLN A 87 -5.41 -14.43 -19.64
C GLN A 87 -6.44 -15.55 -19.38
N ALA A 88 -6.26 -16.72 -20.00
CA ALA A 88 -7.12 -17.88 -19.77
C ALA A 88 -7.05 -18.35 -18.32
N ALA A 89 -5.85 -18.36 -17.71
CA ALA A 89 -5.68 -18.71 -16.31
C ALA A 89 -6.36 -17.70 -15.35
N GLU A 90 -6.32 -16.41 -15.67
CA GLU A 90 -7.02 -15.37 -14.90
C GLU A 90 -8.54 -15.53 -14.98
N ILE A 91 -9.08 -15.74 -16.19
CA ILE A 91 -10.51 -15.98 -16.40
C ILE A 91 -10.97 -17.25 -15.68
N ALA A 92 -10.17 -18.31 -15.72
CA ALA A 92 -10.47 -19.55 -15.00
C ALA A 92 -10.53 -19.34 -13.48
N LYS A 93 -9.60 -18.56 -12.91
CA LYS A 93 -9.62 -18.20 -11.49
C LYS A 93 -10.85 -17.38 -11.13
N ALA A 94 -11.15 -16.33 -11.90
CA ALA A 94 -12.32 -15.49 -11.67
C ALA A 94 -13.64 -16.29 -11.74
N THR A 95 -13.76 -17.19 -12.73
CA THR A 95 -14.93 -18.06 -12.87
C THR A 95 -15.05 -19.03 -11.71
N ALA A 96 -13.94 -19.61 -11.24
CA ALA A 96 -13.94 -20.51 -10.09
C ALA A 96 -14.31 -19.78 -8.79
N GLU A 97 -13.88 -18.53 -8.60
CA GLU A 97 -14.29 -17.71 -7.46
C GLU A 97 -15.76 -17.34 -7.51
N GLN A 98 -16.27 -16.97 -8.68
CA GLN A 98 -17.69 -16.66 -8.84
C GLN A 98 -18.56 -17.90 -8.57
N ALA A 99 -18.19 -19.06 -9.14
CA ALA A 99 -18.89 -20.31 -8.90
C ALA A 99 -18.90 -20.73 -7.42
N LYS A 100 -17.84 -20.41 -6.66
CA LYS A 100 -17.81 -20.63 -5.19
C LYS A 100 -18.79 -19.72 -4.45
N LYS A 101 -18.86 -18.43 -4.82
CA LYS A 101 -19.81 -17.48 -4.21
C LYS A 101 -21.25 -17.87 -4.52
N ASP A 102 -21.55 -18.20 -5.77
CA ASP A 102 -22.88 -18.64 -6.19
C ASP A 102 -23.27 -19.93 -5.45
N ALA A 103 -22.34 -20.87 -5.26
CA ALA A 103 -22.58 -22.09 -4.49
C ALA A 103 -22.77 -21.85 -2.98
N GLU A 104 -22.26 -20.76 -2.41
CA GLU A 104 -22.53 -20.34 -1.03
C GLU A 104 -23.92 -19.69 -0.89
N GLU A 105 -24.35 -18.93 -1.90
CA GLU A 105 -25.67 -18.29 -1.94
C GLU A 105 -26.80 -19.30 -2.24
N ASP A 106 -26.55 -20.24 -3.16
CA ASP A 106 -27.47 -21.32 -3.54
C ASP A 106 -27.46 -22.51 -2.57
N GLN A 107 -26.79 -22.37 -1.41
CA GLN A 107 -26.92 -23.35 -0.32
C GLN A 107 -28.42 -23.55 -0.04
N PRO A 108 -28.96 -24.77 -0.23
CA PRO A 108 -30.38 -25.02 -0.03
C PRO A 108 -30.73 -24.66 1.41
N ILE A 109 -31.64 -23.69 1.55
CA ILE A 109 -32.08 -23.19 2.85
C ILE A 109 -32.57 -24.38 3.67
N ASP A 110 -31.81 -24.72 4.71
CA ASP A 110 -32.10 -25.86 5.56
C ASP A 110 -33.36 -25.59 6.38
N LEU A 111 -34.47 -26.18 5.95
CA LEU A 111 -35.79 -26.02 6.56
C LEU A 111 -35.83 -26.46 8.04
N PHE A 112 -34.88 -27.28 8.50
CA PHE A 112 -34.78 -27.67 9.91
C PHE A 112 -34.08 -26.61 10.77
N LYS A 113 -33.30 -25.70 10.15
CA LYS A 113 -32.76 -24.51 10.81
C LYS A 113 -33.82 -23.40 10.90
N LEU A 114 -34.80 -23.39 9.99
CA LEU A 114 -36.03 -22.62 10.13
C LEU A 114 -36.97 -23.29 11.14
N GLN A 115 -36.62 -23.20 12.42
CA GLN A 115 -37.56 -23.52 13.49
C GLN A 115 -38.87 -22.76 13.32
N PRO A 116 -40.03 -23.33 13.73
CA PRO A 116 -41.29 -22.59 13.75
C PRO A 116 -41.10 -21.33 14.60
N LYS A 117 -41.20 -20.17 13.96
CA LYS A 117 -41.07 -18.88 14.65
C LYS A 117 -42.26 -18.66 15.59
N LYS A 118 -42.05 -17.83 16.61
CA LYS A 118 -43.14 -17.38 17.50
C LYS A 118 -44.25 -16.71 16.67
N PRO A 119 -45.54 -16.89 16.97
CA PRO A 119 -46.63 -16.26 16.21
C PRO A 119 -46.50 -14.74 16.07
N ASN A 120 -45.88 -14.07 17.05
CA ASN A 120 -45.67 -12.62 17.08
C ASN A 120 -44.37 -12.14 16.39
N TRP A 121 -43.61 -13.04 15.77
CA TRP A 121 -42.33 -12.71 15.13
C TRP A 121 -42.47 -11.65 14.04
N ASP A 122 -43.53 -11.76 13.23
CA ASP A 122 -43.72 -10.89 12.08
C ASP A 122 -44.17 -9.50 12.52
N LEU A 123 -45.11 -9.44 13.48
CA LEU A 123 -45.53 -8.17 14.08
C LEU A 123 -44.35 -7.46 14.77
N LYS A 124 -43.42 -8.20 15.40
CA LYS A 124 -42.20 -7.60 15.94
C LYS A 124 -41.35 -6.99 14.83
N ARG A 125 -41.17 -7.67 13.71
CA ARG A 125 -40.38 -7.17 12.57
C ARG A 125 -40.98 -5.89 11.98
N ASP A 126 -42.30 -5.88 11.76
CA ASP A 126 -43.02 -4.73 11.23
C ASP A 126 -43.02 -3.54 12.20
N LEU A 127 -43.13 -3.83 13.50
CA LEU A 127 -43.02 -2.82 14.55
C LEU A 127 -41.60 -2.26 14.62
N ASP A 128 -40.57 -3.12 14.56
CA ASP A 128 -39.17 -2.71 14.58
C ASP A 128 -38.85 -1.79 13.39
N GLU A 129 -39.38 -2.06 12.20
CA GLU A 129 -39.21 -1.19 11.03
C GLU A 129 -39.83 0.21 11.25
N LYS A 130 -41.05 0.27 11.78
CA LYS A 130 -41.71 1.54 12.12
C LYS A 130 -40.98 2.29 13.23
N LEU A 131 -40.44 1.56 14.21
CA LEU A 131 -39.68 2.13 15.32
C LEU A 131 -38.33 2.68 14.88
N LYS A 132 -37.66 2.15 13.83
CA LYS A 132 -36.36 2.68 13.37
C LYS A 132 -36.42 4.19 13.08
N ILE A 133 -37.42 4.65 12.33
CA ILE A 133 -37.57 6.07 11.99
C ILE A 133 -37.91 6.89 13.24
N LEU A 134 -38.76 6.33 14.11
CA LEU A 134 -39.17 7.01 15.34
C LEU A 134 -37.99 7.14 16.31
N ASN A 135 -37.18 6.09 16.49
CA ASN A 135 -36.03 6.07 17.38
C ASN A 135 -35.02 7.15 17.01
N VAL A 136 -34.71 7.33 15.72
CA VAL A 136 -33.82 8.42 15.26
C VAL A 136 -34.37 9.79 15.67
N ARG A 137 -35.68 10.01 15.53
CA ARG A 137 -36.30 11.29 15.95
C ARG A 137 -36.29 11.46 17.46
N THR A 138 -36.55 10.38 18.20
CA THR A 138 -36.55 10.37 19.67
C THR A 138 -35.15 10.65 20.21
N GLU A 139 -34.11 10.00 19.68
CA GLU A 139 -32.71 10.25 20.03
C GLU A 139 -32.31 11.70 19.74
N ASN A 140 -32.69 12.24 18.57
CA ASN A 140 -32.47 13.64 18.25
C ASN A 140 -33.21 14.60 19.21
N ALA A 141 -34.43 14.26 19.62
CA ALA A 141 -35.20 15.04 20.59
C ALA A 141 -34.56 14.99 21.98
N ILE A 142 -34.08 13.81 22.41
CA ILE A 142 -33.33 13.62 23.66
C ILE A 142 -32.06 14.46 23.62
N ALA A 143 -31.29 14.41 22.54
CA ALA A 143 -30.06 15.21 22.39
C ALA A 143 -30.35 16.71 22.48
N ARG A 144 -31.43 17.20 21.87
CA ARG A 144 -31.87 18.60 21.98
C ARG A 144 -32.25 18.98 23.41
N LEU A 145 -33.01 18.13 24.10
CA LEU A 145 -33.40 18.36 25.49
C LEU A 145 -32.19 18.38 26.42
N VAL A 146 -31.25 17.45 26.25
CA VAL A 146 -30.00 17.41 27.02
C VAL A 146 -29.20 18.69 26.78
N ARG A 147 -29.05 19.12 25.52
CA ARG A 147 -28.36 20.37 25.19
C ARG A 147 -29.00 21.58 25.86
N GLN A 148 -30.33 21.70 25.79
CA GLN A 148 -31.05 22.80 26.45
C GLN A 148 -30.89 22.76 27.98
N ARG A 149 -30.95 21.57 28.58
CA ARG A 149 -30.75 21.42 30.03
C ARG A 149 -29.33 21.80 30.45
N MET A 150 -28.32 21.37 29.70
CA MET A 150 -26.91 21.73 29.95
C MET A 150 -26.68 23.23 29.79
N GLU A 151 -27.23 23.84 28.74
CA GLU A 151 -27.11 25.28 28.52
C GLU A 151 -27.81 26.08 29.62
N ASN A 152 -29.02 25.67 30.03
CA ASN A 152 -29.73 26.31 31.13
C ASN A 152 -28.99 26.16 32.47
N ALA A 153 -28.43 24.98 32.75
CA ALA A 153 -27.59 24.75 33.93
C ALA A 153 -26.33 25.63 33.89
N GLN A 154 -25.66 25.73 32.74
CA GLN A 154 -24.48 26.60 32.57
C GLN A 154 -24.84 28.08 32.71
N ARG A 155 -25.97 28.53 32.15
CA ARG A 155 -26.46 29.91 32.31
C ARG A 155 -26.82 30.21 33.76
N ALA A 156 -27.47 29.28 34.47
CA ALA A 156 -27.77 29.42 35.89
C ALA A 156 -26.48 29.47 36.74
N ALA A 157 -25.50 28.61 36.46
CA ALA A 157 -24.19 28.64 37.10
C ALA A 157 -23.44 29.96 36.83
N LYS A 158 -23.44 30.45 35.58
CA LYS A 158 -22.86 31.76 35.21
C LYS A 158 -23.58 32.92 35.88
N ALA A 159 -24.92 32.89 36.00
CA ALA A 159 -25.68 33.91 36.70
C ALA A 159 -25.40 33.92 38.21
N GLN A 160 -25.26 32.74 38.83
CA GLN A 160 -24.85 32.63 40.23
C GLN A 160 -23.38 33.01 40.45
N GLY A 161 -22.49 32.71 39.50
CA GLY A 161 -21.10 33.14 39.51
C GLY A 161 -20.93 34.64 39.28
N ALA A 162 -21.78 35.26 38.45
CA ALA A 162 -21.83 36.71 38.27
C ALA A 162 -22.31 37.43 39.53
N ASN A 163 -23.25 36.85 40.28
CA ASN A 163 -23.71 37.40 41.56
C ASN A 163 -22.70 37.17 42.72
N ARG A 164 -21.73 36.26 42.54
CA ARG A 164 -20.56 36.09 43.44
C ARG A 164 -19.34 36.89 42.97
N LYS A 165 -19.41 37.60 41.84
CA LYS A 165 -18.26 38.32 41.27
C LYS A 165 -17.96 39.65 41.97
N ASP A 166 -18.80 40.06 42.91
CA ASP A 166 -18.54 41.24 43.76
C ASP A 166 -17.74 40.90 45.05
N GLU A 167 -17.48 39.62 45.35
CA GLU A 167 -16.61 39.21 46.45
C GLU A 167 -15.64 38.10 46.04
N GLN A 168 -14.49 38.51 45.48
CA GLN A 168 -13.19 37.81 45.48
C GLN A 168 -13.02 36.51 44.66
N GLY A 169 -12.04 36.53 43.74
CA GLY A 169 -11.15 35.38 43.49
C GLY A 169 -11.39 34.56 42.22
N GLU A 170 -10.37 34.52 41.38
CA GLU A 170 -10.09 33.69 40.19
C GLU A 170 -11.13 32.66 39.71
N GLU A 171 -11.50 32.83 38.44
CA GLU A 171 -12.29 31.92 37.61
C GLU A 171 -11.56 30.59 37.39
N VAL A 172 -11.76 29.62 38.29
CA VAL A 172 -11.40 28.22 38.03
C VAL A 172 -12.62 27.57 37.35
N GLY A 173 -12.50 27.34 36.04
CA GLY A 173 -13.56 26.75 35.22
C GLY A 173 -13.98 25.35 35.68
N ILE A 174 -15.15 24.90 35.21
CA ILE A 174 -15.80 23.60 35.48
C ILE A 174 -14.86 22.38 35.37
N GLU A 175 -13.78 22.50 34.62
CA GLU A 175 -12.73 21.49 34.44
C GLU A 175 -11.87 21.27 35.70
N GLY A 176 -11.73 22.29 36.56
CA GLY A 176 -11.05 22.20 37.84
C GLY A 176 -11.82 21.38 38.87
N ASP A 177 -13.15 21.45 38.87
CA ASP A 177 -14.00 20.69 39.79
C ASP A 177 -13.93 19.19 39.48
N MET A 178 -13.94 18.82 38.20
CA MET A 178 -13.72 17.42 37.77
C MET A 178 -12.32 16.90 38.10
N LEU A 179 -11.28 17.76 38.05
CA LEU A 179 -9.93 17.37 38.44
C LEU A 179 -9.82 17.14 39.96
N VAL A 180 -10.48 17.99 40.76
CA VAL A 180 -10.53 17.83 42.22
C VAL A 180 -11.29 16.57 42.61
N GLU A 181 -12.41 16.28 41.95
CA GLU A 181 -13.18 15.05 42.20
C GLU A 181 -12.37 13.80 41.82
N GLY A 182 -11.62 13.84 40.71
CA GLY A 182 -10.69 12.77 40.32
C GLY A 182 -9.55 12.54 41.31
N ILE A 183 -9.05 13.59 41.97
CA ILE A 183 -8.03 13.47 43.02
C ILE A 183 -8.60 12.78 44.28
N HIS A 184 -9.81 13.15 44.70
CA HIS A 184 -10.44 12.55 45.88
C HIS A 184 -10.81 11.08 45.68
N VAL A 185 -11.19 10.68 44.46
CA VAL A 185 -11.47 9.27 44.13
C VAL A 185 -10.18 8.45 44.23
N ARG A 186 -9.08 8.97 43.67
CA ARG A 186 -7.78 8.31 43.72
C ARG A 186 -7.25 8.14 45.15
N GLU A 187 -7.40 9.16 45.99
CA GLU A 187 -6.99 9.10 47.39
C GLU A 187 -7.79 8.03 48.17
N ARG A 188 -9.07 7.87 47.85
CA ARG A 188 -9.92 6.83 48.44
C ARG A 188 -9.50 5.42 48.01
N GLU A 189 -9.24 5.22 46.71
CA GLU A 189 -8.77 3.93 46.19
C GLU A 189 -7.41 3.56 46.81
N GLU A 190 -6.49 4.52 46.93
CA GLU A 190 -5.18 4.30 47.58
C GLU A 190 -5.31 3.99 49.09
N GLU A 191 -6.31 4.53 49.79
CA GLU A 191 -6.61 4.15 51.18
C GLU A 191 -7.22 2.75 51.29
N GLU A 192 -8.11 2.38 50.38
CA GLU A 192 -8.74 1.05 50.36
C GLU A 192 -7.71 -0.03 50.04
N GLU A 193 -6.82 0.19 49.06
CA GLU A 193 -5.70 -0.71 48.76
C GLU A 193 -4.73 -0.89 49.96
N ARG A 194 -4.47 0.18 50.72
CA ARG A 194 -3.66 0.10 51.94
C ARG A 194 -4.32 -0.75 53.02
N ARG A 195 -5.65 -0.63 53.16
CA ARG A 195 -6.42 -1.44 54.13
C ARG A 195 -6.47 -2.91 53.72
N GLU A 196 -6.64 -3.20 52.43
CA GLU A 196 -6.60 -4.58 51.92
C GLU A 196 -5.22 -5.23 52.14
N MET A 197 -4.11 -4.50 51.93
CA MET A 197 -2.77 -5.02 52.24
C MET A 197 -2.54 -5.31 53.73
N ASP A 198 -3.15 -4.52 54.62
CA ASP A 198 -3.05 -4.71 56.07
C ASP A 198 -3.95 -5.87 56.56
N GLU A 199 -5.02 -6.21 55.84
CA GLU A 199 -5.92 -7.35 56.16
C GLU A 199 -5.39 -8.71 55.67
N ASP A 200 -4.55 -8.73 54.62
CA ASP A 200 -3.95 -9.94 54.04
C ASP A 200 -2.57 -10.33 54.64
N SER A 201 -2.07 -9.62 55.68
CA SER A 201 -0.79 -9.88 56.37
C SER A 201 -0.90 -10.58 57.72
#